data_AF-A0A2W4KVQ4-F1
#
_entry.id   AF-A0A2W4KVQ4-F1
#
_cell.length_a   1.000
_cell.length_b   1.000
_cell.length_c   1.000
_cell.angle_alpha   90.00
_cell.angle_beta   90.00
_cell.angle_gamma   90.00
#
_symmetry.space_group_name_H-M   'P 1'
#
loop_
_entity.id
_entity.type
_entity.pdbx_description
1 polymer ?
#
loop_
_entity_poly.entity_id
_entity_poly.type
_entity_poly.pdbx_seq_one_letter_code
_entity_poly.pdbx_strand_id
1 'polypeptide(L)' 'MTEAVAAQNADAPSRVSAELLESFCRDALRACGADEDTAAAATRAMMHASRLGIDSHGVRLLV' A
#
# COMPACT_ATOMS: atom_id res chain seq x y z
N MET A 1 16.52 -32.33 0.51
CA MET A 1 15.37 -31.70 -0.17
C MET A 1 15.08 -30.44 0.62
N THR A 2 15.90 -29.42 0.37
CA THR A 2 16.02 -28.23 1.20
C THR A 2 16.00 -27.06 0.24
N GLU A 3 14.85 -26.42 0.05
CA GLU A 3 14.83 -25.10 -0.57
C GLU A 3 14.91 -24.09 0.56
N ALA A 4 16.12 -23.57 0.76
CA ALA A 4 16.35 -22.37 1.53
C ALA A 4 15.60 -21.23 0.84
N VAL A 5 14.54 -20.74 1.47
CA VAL A 5 13.96 -19.44 1.11
C VAL A 5 15.06 -18.42 1.33
N ALA A 6 15.64 -17.95 0.23
CA ALA A 6 16.67 -16.93 0.26
C ALA A 6 16.12 -15.73 1.03
N ALA A 7 16.79 -15.40 2.14
CA ALA A 7 16.58 -14.14 2.83
C ALA A 7 16.91 -13.02 1.83
N GLN A 8 15.88 -12.45 1.23
CA GLN A 8 15.99 -11.29 0.37
C GLN A 8 16.50 -10.14 1.25
N ASN A 9 17.58 -9.46 0.83
CA ASN A 9 18.11 -8.29 1.50
C ASN A 9 16.96 -7.32 1.85
N ALA A 10 16.66 -7.18 3.14
CA ALA A 10 15.43 -6.58 3.64
C ALA A 10 15.37 -5.04 3.55
N ASP A 11 16.34 -4.39 2.91
CA ASP A 11 16.55 -2.94 2.96
C ASP A 11 16.45 -2.23 1.60
N ALA A 12 16.37 -2.99 0.49
CA ALA A 12 16.22 -2.37 -0.82
C ALA A 12 14.73 -2.04 -1.10
N PRO A 13 14.41 -0.81 -1.56
CA PRO A 13 13.03 -0.46 -1.89
C PRO A 13 12.52 -1.36 -3.03
N SER A 14 11.42 -2.07 -2.76
CA SER A 14 10.72 -2.87 -3.76
C SER A 14 9.72 -2.02 -4.52
N ARG A 15 9.63 -2.21 -5.84
CA ARG A 15 8.60 -1.58 -6.67
C ARG A 15 7.39 -2.50 -6.73
N VAL A 16 6.22 -1.92 -6.44
CA VAL A 16 4.92 -2.59 -6.57
C VAL A 16 4.09 -1.90 -7.64
N SER A 17 3.18 -2.62 -8.29
CA SER A 17 2.24 -2.01 -9.22
C SER A 17 1.29 -1.07 -8.47
N ALA A 18 0.93 0.06 -9.09
CA ALA A 18 0.04 1.02 -8.48
C ALA A 18 -1.37 0.43 -8.25
N GLU A 19 -1.84 -0.44 -9.14
CA GLU A 19 -3.18 -1.03 -9.11
C GLU A 19 -3.34 -2.03 -7.96
N LEU A 20 -2.31 -2.88 -7.74
CA LEU A 20 -2.29 -3.77 -6.58
C LEU A 20 -2.21 -2.99 -5.27
N LEU A 21 -1.39 -1.94 -5.23
CA LEU A 21 -1.27 -1.10 -4.04
C LEU A 21 -2.58 -0.35 -3.74
N GLU A 22 -3.25 0.17 -4.76
CA GLU A 22 -4.57 0.79 -4.63
C GLU A 22 -5.62 -0.19 -4.08
N SER A 23 -5.62 -1.42 -4.59
CA SER A 23 -6.54 -2.45 -4.12
C SER A 23 -6.26 -2.86 -2.68
N PHE A 24 -4.97 -3.02 -2.33
CA PHE A 24 -4.55 -3.25 -0.95
C PHE A 24 -5.03 -2.15 0.00
N CYS A 25 -4.83 -0.88 -0.34
CA CYS A 25 -5.26 0.24 0.50
C CYS A 25 -6.78 0.23 0.73
N ARG A 26 -7.56 0.05 -0.33
CA ARG A 26 -9.03 0.02 -0.25
C ARG A 26 -9.52 -1.16 0.60
N ASP A 27 -8.94 -2.34 0.40
CA ASP A 27 -9.33 -3.55 1.13
C ASP A 27 -8.94 -3.45 2.61
N ALA A 28 -7.78 -2.89 2.93
CA ALA A 28 -7.35 -2.63 4.30
C ALA A 28 -8.32 -1.68 5.04
N LEU A 29 -8.70 -0.57 4.40
CA LEU A 29 -9.64 0.39 4.99
C LEU A 29 -11.02 -0.23 5.23
N ARG A 30 -11.54 -0.99 4.27
CA ARG A 30 -12.80 -1.74 4.42
C ARG A 30 -12.72 -2.78 5.54
N ALA A 31 -11.59 -3.48 5.67
CA ALA A 31 -11.38 -4.43 6.76
C ALA A 31 -11.41 -3.77 8.14
N CYS A 32 -11.08 -2.48 8.23
CA CYS A 32 -11.23 -1.66 9.43
C CYS A 32 -12.65 -1.10 9.64
N GLY A 33 -13.61 -1.41 8.76
CA GLY A 33 -15.00 -0.97 8.85
C GLY A 33 -15.30 0.36 8.16
N ALA A 34 -14.37 0.91 7.37
CA ALA A 34 -14.70 2.05 6.52
C ALA A 34 -15.75 1.65 5.47
N ASP A 35 -16.72 2.54 5.24
CA ASP A 35 -17.64 2.40 4.11
C ASP A 35 -16.91 2.60 2.78
N GLU A 36 -17.62 2.35 1.68
CA GLU A 36 -17.01 2.38 0.35
C GLU A 36 -16.52 3.76 -0.07
N ASP A 37 -17.32 4.79 0.20
CA ASP A 37 -16.98 6.16 -0.18
C ASP A 37 -15.75 6.65 0.58
N THR A 38 -15.68 6.34 1.88
CA THR A 38 -14.54 6.64 2.75
C THR A 38 -13.29 5.89 2.30
N ALA A 39 -13.40 4.57 2.08
CA ALA A 39 -12.28 3.74 1.65
C ALA A 39 -11.73 4.22 0.30
N ALA A 40 -12.61 4.53 -0.66
CA ALA A 40 -12.22 5.02 -1.97
C ALA A 40 -11.58 6.41 -1.90
N ALA A 41 -12.13 7.34 -1.11
CA ALA A 41 -11.60 8.70 -0.99
C ALA A 41 -10.20 8.71 -0.34
N ALA A 42 -10.03 8.01 0.78
CA ALA A 42 -8.74 7.91 1.46
C ALA A 42 -7.69 7.20 0.58
N THR A 43 -8.08 6.12 -0.11
CA THR A 43 -7.19 5.43 -1.06
C THR A 43 -6.72 6.37 -2.17
N ARG A 44 -7.62 7.12 -2.81
CA ARG A 44 -7.23 8.07 -3.87
C ARG A 44 -6.27 9.14 -3.36
N ALA A 45 -6.52 9.70 -2.17
CA ALA A 45 -5.66 10.72 -1.58
C ALA A 45 -4.24 10.19 -1.31
N MET A 46 -4.12 9.02 -0.67
CA MET A 46 -2.82 8.39 -0.37
C MET A 46 -2.09 7.98 -1.65
N MET A 47 -2.78 7.37 -2.62
CA MET A 47 -2.18 6.96 -3.90
C MET A 47 -1.71 8.18 -4.72
N HIS A 48 -2.45 9.29 -4.68
CA HIS A 48 -2.03 10.53 -5.32
C HIS A 48 -0.73 11.07 -4.73
N ALA A 49 -0.66 11.17 -3.40
CA ALA A 49 0.56 11.62 -2.71
C ALA A 49 1.76 10.69 -3.00
N SER A 50 1.57 9.37 -2.93
CA SER A 50 2.63 8.39 -3.24
C SER A 50 3.13 8.47 -4.68
N ARG A 51 2.24 8.67 -5.68
CA ARG A 51 2.64 8.85 -7.08
C ARG A 51 3.47 10.11 -7.33
N LEU A 52 3.25 11.14 -6.52
CA LEU A 52 4.01 12.40 -6.56
C LEU A 52 5.29 12.37 -5.69
N GLY A 53 5.57 11.26 -5.00
CA GLY A 53 6.72 11.15 -4.09
C GLY A 53 6.54 11.88 -2.76
N ILE A 54 5.31 12.23 -2.38
CA ILE A 54 4.98 12.90 -1.12
C ILE A 54 4.67 11.82 -0.07
N ASP A 55 5.69 11.12 0.38
CA ASP A 55 5.51 9.95 1.24
C ASP A 55 4.86 10.29 2.58
N SER A 56 5.06 11.49 3.12
CA SER A 56 4.43 11.93 4.38
C SER A 56 2.90 11.89 4.36
N HIS A 57 2.29 11.92 3.18
CA HIS A 57 0.84 11.86 2.98
C HIS A 57 0.42 10.66 2.12
N GLY A 58 1.37 9.78 1.79
CA GLY A 58 1.17 8.62 0.94
C GLY A 58 0.65 7.39 1.69
N VAL A 59 0.76 6.23 1.05
CA VAL A 59 0.31 4.94 1.61
C VAL A 59 0.98 4.55 2.92
N ARG A 60 2.09 5.21 3.31
CA ARG A 60 2.79 4.94 4.59
C ARG A 60 1.95 5.23 5.83
N LEU A 61 0.84 5.96 5.68
CA LEU A 61 -0.07 6.30 6.78
C LEU A 61 -0.97 5.12 7.21
N LEU A 62 -1.06 4.07 6.39
CA LEU A 62 -1.71 2.81 6.74
C LEU A 62 -0.75 1.98 7.63
N VAL A 63 -0.91 2.05 8.95
CA VAL A 63 -0.18 1.25 9.97
C VAL A 63 -1.11 0.36 10.77
#